data_AF-A0A914UDY8-F1
#
_entry.id   AF-A0A914UDY8-F1
#
_cell.length_a   1.000
_cell.length_b   1.000
_cell.length_c   1.000
_cell.angle_alpha   90.00
_cell.angle_beta   90.00
_cell.angle_gamma   90.00
#
_symmetry.space_group_name_H-M   'P 1'
#
loop_
_entity.id
_entity.type
_entity.pdbx_description
1 polymer ?
#
loop_
_entity_poly.entity_id
_entity_poly.type
_entity_poly.pdbx_seq_one_letter_code
_entity_poly.pdbx_strand_id
1 'polypeptide(L)'
;MGQAAYGMREWENAANHFGQIATEFPNNKAVEVPYKNAVFRWIEQKHGQFDFKKMFFESKKDKAELDVADFMGPIEIAKIDGKGRGIIASKDIKSGTLLAVSKAFFIWL
;
A
#
# COMPACT_ATOMS: atom_id res chain seq x y z
N MET A 1 -9.18 8.30 -14.90
CA MET A 1 -8.64 8.93 -13.67
C MET A 1 -8.29 7.89 -12.61
N GLY A 2 -9.21 6.99 -12.20
CA GLY A 2 -8.91 5.95 -11.19
C GLY A 2 -7.67 5.08 -11.47
N GLN A 3 -7.50 4.59 -12.70
CA GLN A 3 -6.32 3.79 -13.09
C GLN A 3 -4.99 4.58 -13.01
N ALA A 4 -5.03 5.89 -13.32
CA ALA A 4 -3.85 6.74 -13.24
C ALA A 4 -3.44 6.96 -11.78
N ALA A 5 -4.39 7.28 -10.91
CA ALA A 5 -4.18 7.40 -9.47
C ALA A 5 -3.65 6.08 -8.86
N TYR A 6 -4.18 4.94 -9.33
CA TYR A 6 -3.69 3.62 -8.92
C TYR A 6 -2.21 3.41 -9.28
N GLY A 7 -1.83 3.71 -10.53
CA GLY A 7 -0.44 3.61 -10.97
C GLY A 7 0.51 4.56 -10.22
N MET A 8 0.00 5.73 -9.79
CA MET A 8 0.72 6.69 -8.95
C MET A 8 0.71 6.33 -7.45
N ARG A 9 0.04 5.23 -7.08
CA ARG A 9 -0.08 4.73 -5.70
C ARG A 9 -0.84 5.69 -4.77
N GLU A 10 -1.70 6.52 -5.36
CA GLU A 10 -2.65 7.36 -4.65
C GLU A 10 -3.90 6.54 -4.33
N TRP A 11 -3.75 5.56 -3.43
CA TRP A 11 -4.76 4.51 -3.21
C TRP A 11 -6.13 5.05 -2.82
N GLU A 12 -6.17 6.11 -1.98
CA GLU A 12 -7.41 6.78 -1.58
C GLU A 12 -8.11 7.42 -2.78
N ASN A 13 -7.37 8.17 -3.61
CA ASN A 13 -7.91 8.81 -4.81
C ASN A 13 -8.39 7.75 -5.82
N ALA A 14 -7.62 6.68 -6.00
CA ALA A 14 -8.01 5.56 -6.85
C ALA A 14 -9.31 4.91 -6.36
N ALA A 15 -9.42 4.62 -5.05
CA ALA A 15 -10.61 4.05 -4.45
C ALA A 15 -11.83 4.97 -4.61
N ASN A 16 -11.66 6.27 -4.37
CA ASN A 16 -12.72 7.27 -4.54
C ASN A 16 -13.21 7.34 -5.99
N HIS A 17 -12.30 7.42 -6.96
CA HIS A 17 -12.68 7.47 -8.38
C HIS A 17 -13.35 6.18 -8.86
N PHE A 18 -12.85 5.01 -8.46
CA PHE A 18 -13.50 3.75 -8.81
C PHE A 18 -14.84 3.58 -8.10
N GLY A 19 -14.97 4.06 -6.86
CA GLY A 19 -16.22 4.05 -6.11
C GLY A 19 -17.32 4.93 -6.72
N GLN A 20 -16.96 6.10 -7.24
CA GLN A 20 -17.89 6.96 -7.99
C GLN A 20 -18.44 6.23 -9.22
N ILE A 21 -17.56 5.64 -10.03
CA ILE A 21 -17.95 4.88 -11.23
C ILE A 21 -18.80 3.64 -10.85
N ALA A 22 -18.45 2.94 -9.76
CA ALA A 22 -19.20 1.79 -9.28
C ALA A 22 -20.60 2.19 -8.78
N THR A 23 -20.77 3.41 -8.25
CA THR A 23 -22.07 3.93 -7.82
C THR A 23 -22.93 4.31 -9.01
N GLU A 24 -22.35 4.95 -10.03
CA GLU A 24 -23.05 5.35 -11.26
C GLU A 24 -23.41 4.14 -12.14
N PHE A 25 -22.55 3.11 -12.15
CA PHE A 25 -22.71 1.91 -12.99
C PHE A 25 -22.54 0.63 -12.15
N PRO A 26 -23.52 0.27 -11.29
CA PRO A 26 -23.39 -0.81 -10.31
C PRO A 26 -23.17 -2.21 -10.92
N ASN A 27 -23.55 -2.41 -12.18
CA ASN A 27 -23.37 -3.70 -12.88
C ASN A 27 -22.11 -3.73 -13.77
N ASN A 28 -21.26 -2.69 -13.71
CA ASN A 28 -20.04 -2.65 -14.49
C ASN A 28 -18.95 -3.51 -13.85
N LYS A 29 -18.85 -4.77 -14.30
CA LYS A 29 -17.83 -5.72 -13.83
C LYS A 29 -16.39 -5.24 -14.06
N ALA A 30 -16.17 -4.29 -14.98
CA ALA A 30 -14.83 -3.77 -15.23
C ALA A 30 -14.30 -2.87 -14.10
N VAL A 31 -15.17 -2.30 -13.26
CA VAL A 31 -14.75 -1.45 -12.12
C VAL A 31 -14.71 -2.20 -10.79
N GLU A 32 -15.37 -3.35 -10.69
CA GLU A 32 -15.49 -4.10 -9.44
C GLU A 32 -14.12 -4.51 -8.88
N VAL A 33 -13.27 -5.12 -9.72
CA VAL A 33 -11.94 -5.59 -9.30
C VAL A 33 -10.99 -4.42 -9.00
N PRO A 34 -10.84 -3.41 -9.87
CA PRO A 34 -10.01 -2.24 -9.55
C PRO A 34 -10.43 -1.50 -8.28
N TYR A 35 -11.75 -1.36 -8.05
CA TYR A 35 -12.27 -0.73 -6.83
C TYR A 35 -11.86 -1.52 -5.58
N LYS A 36 -12.11 -2.83 -5.56
CA LYS A 36 -11.73 -3.70 -4.44
C LYS A 36 -10.23 -3.64 -4.16
N ASN A 37 -9.41 -3.71 -5.20
CA ASN A 37 -7.95 -3.62 -5.06
C ASN A 37 -7.53 -2.27 -4.48
N ALA A 38 -8.05 -1.16 -4.98
CA ALA A 38 -7.71 0.17 -4.48
C ALA A 38 -8.09 0.36 -3.00
N VAL A 39 -9.25 -0.16 -2.59
CA VAL A 39 -9.68 -0.16 -1.18
C VAL A 39 -8.73 -0.98 -0.31
N PHE A 40 -8.32 -2.18 -0.76
CA PHE A 40 -7.34 -2.99 -0.02
C PHE A 40 -5.98 -2.29 0.11
N ARG A 41 -5.46 -1.69 -0.97
CA ARG A 41 -4.20 -0.93 -0.93
C ARG A 41 -4.29 0.28 0.01
N TRP A 42 -5.43 0.95 0.04
CA TRP A 42 -5.66 2.07 0.97
C TRP A 42 -5.68 1.60 2.43
N ILE A 43 -6.36 0.49 2.73
CA ILE A 43 -6.38 -0.11 4.08
C ILE A 43 -4.98 -0.54 4.51
N GLU A 44 -4.21 -1.18 3.62
CA GLU A 44 -2.82 -1.54 3.85
C GLU A 44 -1.96 -0.31 4.18
N GLN A 45 -2.02 0.74 3.36
CA GLN A 45 -1.25 1.98 3.55
C GLN A 45 -1.63 2.71 4.84
N LYS A 46 -2.92 2.76 5.15
CA LYS A 46 -3.45 3.57 6.26
C LYS A 46 -3.36 2.86 7.60
N HIS A 47 -3.54 1.55 7.61
CA HIS A 47 -3.72 0.77 8.83
C HIS A 47 -2.69 -0.37 9.01
N GLY A 48 -1.84 -0.62 8.02
CA GLY A 48 -0.85 -1.69 8.09
C GLY A 48 -1.48 -3.09 8.11
N GLN A 49 -2.70 -3.23 7.60
CA GLN A 49 -3.43 -4.49 7.57
C GLN A 49 -3.10 -5.27 6.30
N PHE A 50 -2.12 -6.16 6.40
CA PHE A 50 -1.65 -7.00 5.31
C PHE A 50 -1.99 -8.48 5.56
N ASP A 51 -2.35 -9.18 4.49
CA ASP A 51 -2.36 -10.65 4.49
C ASP A 51 -0.96 -11.17 4.13
N PHE A 52 -0.06 -11.21 5.13
CA PHE A 52 1.31 -11.68 4.94
C PHE A 52 1.41 -13.12 4.42
N LYS A 53 0.42 -13.97 4.74
CA LYS A 53 0.37 -15.35 4.25
C LYS A 53 0.13 -15.35 2.74
N LYS A 54 -0.85 -14.59 2.28
CA LYS A 54 -1.11 -14.40 0.84
C LYS A 54 0.09 -13.78 0.13
N MET A 55 0.67 -12.72 0.69
CA MET A 55 1.87 -12.08 0.12
C MET A 55 3.02 -13.07 -0.03
N PHE A 56 3.26 -13.90 0.99
CA PHE A 56 4.30 -14.92 0.93
C PHE A 56 4.06 -15.91 -0.22
N PHE A 57 2.84 -16.46 -0.36
CA PHE A 57 2.54 -17.38 -1.46
C PHE A 57 2.60 -16.71 -2.84
N GLU A 58 2.15 -15.46 -2.96
CA GLU A 58 2.25 -14.70 -4.21
C GLU A 58 3.70 -14.42 -4.60
N SER A 59 4.57 -14.13 -3.63
CA SER A 59 6.00 -13.90 -3.85
C SER A 59 6.75 -15.13 -4.39
N LYS A 60 6.18 -16.33 -4.26
CA LYS A 60 6.79 -17.58 -4.76
C LYS A 60 6.42 -17.90 -6.20
N LYS A 61 5.53 -17.12 -6.83
CA LYS A 61 5.16 -17.32 -8.23
C LYS A 61 6.28 -16.83 -9.16
N ASP A 62 6.39 -17.45 -10.32
CA ASP A 62 7.32 -16.98 -11.35
C ASP A 62 6.93 -15.56 -11.80
N LYS A 63 7.90 -14.66 -11.92
CA LYS A 63 7.70 -13.21 -12.14
C LYS A 63 6.71 -12.55 -11.16
N ALA A 64 6.79 -12.91 -9.88
CA ALA A 64 5.90 -12.35 -8.85
C ALA A 64 6.00 -10.82 -8.77
N GLU A 65 4.94 -10.13 -9.19
CA GLU A 65 4.73 -8.72 -8.90
C GLU A 65 3.68 -8.60 -7.80
N LEU A 66 4.14 -8.35 -6.56
CA LEU A 66 3.24 -8.16 -5.41
C LEU A 66 2.48 -6.84 -5.53
N ASP A 67 1.20 -6.88 -5.81
CA ASP A 67 0.37 -5.67 -5.72
C ASP A 67 -0.01 -5.42 -4.26
N VAL A 68 0.82 -4.65 -3.55
CA VAL A 68 0.68 -4.30 -2.14
C VAL A 68 1.12 -2.85 -1.92
N ALA A 69 0.51 -2.18 -0.94
CA ALA A 69 0.88 -0.82 -0.58
C ALA A 69 2.10 -0.77 0.34
N ASP A 70 2.77 0.38 0.35
CA ASP A 70 3.76 0.70 1.38
C ASP A 70 3.04 1.20 2.64
N PHE A 71 3.59 0.89 3.82
CA PHE A 71 3.05 1.30 5.12
C PHE A 71 4.15 1.91 5.97
N MET A 72 3.82 3.00 6.67
CA MET A 72 4.67 3.62 7.69
C MET A 72 3.86 3.73 8.98
N GLY A 73 4.35 3.04 10.01
CA GLY A 73 3.73 3.00 11.33
C GLY A 73 4.17 4.16 12.24
N PRO A 74 4.39 3.91 13.54
CA PRO A 74 4.76 4.93 14.53
C PRO A 74 6.22 5.39 14.44
N ILE A 75 6.68 5.68 13.23
CA ILE A 75 8.07 6.03 12.94
C ILE A 75 8.14 7.19 11.96
N GLU A 76 9.19 7.99 12.08
CA GLU A 76 9.43 9.13 11.21
C GLU A 76 10.91 9.22 10.85
N ILE A 77 11.18 9.88 9.71
CA ILE A 77 12.55 10.10 9.25
C ILE A 77 13.02 11.45 9.79
N ALA A 78 14.05 11.45 10.61
CA ALA A 78 14.59 12.64 11.25
C ALA A 78 16.12 12.73 11.13
N LYS A 79 16.68 13.92 11.36
CA LYS A 79 18.12 14.10 11.55
C LYS A 79 18.47 13.82 13.01
N ILE A 80 19.36 12.86 13.22
CA ILE A 80 19.85 12.43 14.53
C ILE A 80 21.26 12.98 14.70
N ASP A 81 21.47 13.71 15.80
CA ASP A 81 22.77 14.32 16.07
C ASP A 81 23.88 13.28 16.16
N GLY A 82 25.02 13.57 15.54
CA GLY A 82 26.14 12.63 15.40
C GLY A 82 25.90 11.39 14.53
N LYS A 83 24.68 11.17 13.98
CA LYS A 83 24.33 9.96 13.18
C LYS A 83 23.75 10.24 11.79
N GLY A 84 23.46 11.50 11.47
CA GLY A 84 22.89 11.87 10.17
C GLY A 84 21.38 11.61 10.09
N ARG A 85 20.87 11.16 8.94
CA ARG A 85 19.43 10.91 8.74
C ARG A 85 19.09 9.49 9.16
N GLY A 86 18.06 9.32 10.00
CA GLY A 86 17.64 8.02 10.49
C GLY A 86 16.14 7.96 10.76
N ILE A 87 15.69 6.80 11.24
CA ILE A 87 14.30 6.56 11.64
C ILE A 87 14.21 6.66 13.16
N ILE A 88 13.26 7.44 13.66
CA ILE A 88 12.96 7.56 15.08
C ILE A 88 11.50 7.16 15.35
N ALA A 89 11.22 6.75 16.59
CA ALA A 89 9.87 6.47 17.03
C ALA A 89 9.11 7.78 17.28
N SER A 90 7.89 7.90 16.74
CA SER A 90 7.01 9.07 16.99
C SER A 90 6.08 8.86 18.20
N LYS A 91 6.00 7.63 18.72
CA LYS A 91 5.30 7.23 19.95
C LYS A 91 5.89 5.94 20.50
N ASP A 92 5.47 5.54 21.70
CA ASP A 92 5.89 4.27 22.30
C ASP A 92 5.53 3.06 21.42
N ILE A 93 6.50 2.17 21.22
CA ILE A 93 6.37 0.98 20.37
C ILE A 93 6.43 -0.26 21.25
N LYS A 94 5.36 -1.06 21.22
CA LYS A 94 5.36 -2.39 21.84
C LYS A 94 6.05 -3.40 20.92
N SER A 95 6.68 -4.41 21.51
CA SER A 95 7.20 -5.55 20.74
C SER A 95 6.12 -6.18 19.87
N GLY A 96 6.49 -6.52 18.63
CA GLY A 96 5.55 -7.06 17.63
C GLY A 96 4.75 -6.02 16.84
N THR A 97 4.94 -4.72 17.08
CA THR A 97 4.30 -3.67 16.27
C THR A 97 4.88 -3.64 14.85
N LEU A 98 4.03 -3.62 13.83
CA LEU A 98 4.45 -3.41 12.45
C LEU A 98 4.94 -1.96 12.28
N LEU A 99 6.21 -1.79 11.88
CA LEU A 99 6.84 -0.46 11.75
C LEU A 99 6.80 0.06 10.32
N ALA A 100 7.14 -0.78 9.36
CA ALA A 100 7.14 -0.42 7.96
C ALA A 100 6.88 -1.64 7.09
N VAL A 101 6.24 -1.42 5.95
CA VAL A 101 6.22 -2.35 4.82
C VAL A 101 6.64 -1.52 3.61
N SER A 102 7.64 -2.01 2.88
CA SER A 102 8.08 -1.41 1.62
C SER A 102 8.29 -2.49 0.59
N LYS A 103 7.80 -2.28 -0.63
CA LYS A 103 8.09 -3.17 -1.76
C LYS A 103 9.21 -2.59 -2.63
N ALA A 104 10.20 -3.42 -2.97
CA ALA A 104 11.20 -3.06 -3.98
C ALA A 104 10.59 -3.12 -5.39
N PHE A 105 10.83 -2.09 -6.22
CA PHE A 105 10.44 -2.12 -7.63
C PHE A 105 11.53 -2.76 -8.47
N PHE A 106 11.12 -3.65 -9.36
CA PHE A 106 11.96 -4.10 -10.45
C PHE A 106 11.84 -3.08 -11.58
N ILE A 107 12.91 -2.36 -11.88
CA ILE A 107 13.02 -1.55 -13.10
C ILE A 107 13.82 -2.40 -14.09
N TRP A 108 13.23 -2.74 -15.24
CA TRP A 108 14.02 -3.25 -16.38
C TRP A 108 14.85 -2.07 -16.90
N LEU A 109 16.14 -2.03 -16.57
CA LEU A 109 17.13 -1.16 -17.22
C LEU A 109 17.64 -1.83 -18.50
#